data_AF-A0A7R8ZHF1-F1
#
_entry.id   AF-A0A7R8ZHF1-F1
#
_cell.length_a   1.000
_cell.length_b   1.000
_cell.length_c   1.000
_cell.angle_alpha   90.00
_cell.angle_beta   90.00
_cell.angle_gamma   90.00
#
_symmetry.space_group_name_H-M   'P 1'
#
loop_
_entity.id
_entity.type
_entity.pdbx_description
1 polymer ?
#
loop_
_entity_poly.entity_id
_entity_poly.type
_entity_poly.pdbx_seq_one_letter_code
_entity_poly.pdbx_strand_id
1 'polypeptide(L)'
;MDTEEFRVRGKEMVDYICDYMNGLGSRPVYPSIEPGFLTNLIPSQAPDEPEDWDAIMADVDSKIMKGVCHWQHPRFHAYFPSGNSYPSIIADMLSDAIGSIAFSWVSITAPCGFNLNNFKVD
;
A
#
# COMPACT_ATOMS: atom_id res chain seq x y z
N MET A 1 2.67 7.88 -16.33
CA MET A 1 1.65 6.82 -16.25
C MET A 1 0.33 7.28 -16.85
N ASP A 2 -0.11 6.61 -17.92
CA ASP A 2 -1.46 6.75 -18.48
C ASP A 2 -2.39 5.61 -18.00
N THR A 3 -3.62 5.55 -18.51
CA THR A 3 -4.61 4.55 -18.08
C THR A 3 -4.26 3.11 -18.45
N GLU A 4 -3.57 2.89 -19.58
CA GLU A 4 -3.19 1.54 -20.00
C GLU A 4 -1.95 1.07 -19.26
N GLU A 5 -0.99 1.98 -19.02
CA GLU A 5 0.13 1.72 -18.13
C GLU A 5 -0.36 1.42 -16.70
N PHE A 6 -1.30 2.21 -16.16
CA PHE A 6 -1.93 1.94 -14.86
C PHE A 6 -2.59 0.56 -14.81
N ARG A 7 -3.27 0.14 -15.88
CA ARG A 7 -3.89 -1.20 -15.94
C ARG A 7 -2.85 -2.31 -15.83
N VAL A 8 -1.70 -2.15 -16.47
CA VAL A 8 -0.61 -3.14 -16.40
C VAL A 8 0.04 -3.13 -15.02
N ARG A 9 0.51 -1.95 -14.57
CA ARG A 9 1.20 -1.81 -13.28
C ARG A 9 0.30 -2.12 -12.08
N GLY A 10 -0.99 -1.81 -12.19
CA GLY A 10 -1.99 -2.16 -11.17
C GLY A 10 -2.16 -3.67 -11.00
N LYS A 11 -2.12 -4.44 -12.09
CA LYS A 11 -2.14 -5.91 -12.01
C LYS A 11 -0.85 -6.46 -11.39
N GLU A 12 0.30 -5.93 -11.80
CA GLU A 12 1.59 -6.30 -11.22
C GLU A 12 1.63 -6.02 -9.71
N MET A 13 1.03 -4.91 -9.26
CA MET A 13 0.90 -4.59 -7.83
C MET A 13 -0.02 -5.59 -7.10
N VAL A 14 -1.12 -6.01 -7.71
CA VAL A 14 -2.00 -7.03 -7.13
C VAL A 14 -1.27 -8.36 -6.97
N ASP A 15 -0.50 -8.78 -7.98
CA ASP A 15 0.32 -9.99 -7.93
C ASP A 15 1.40 -9.86 -6.83
N TYR A 16 2.08 -8.72 -6.76
CA TYR A 16 3.05 -8.41 -5.71
C TYR A 16 2.45 -8.50 -4.29
N ILE A 17 1.26 -7.95 -4.08
CA ILE A 17 0.56 -8.02 -2.77
C ILE A 17 0.23 -9.48 -2.43
N CYS A 18 -0.23 -10.27 -3.39
CA CYS A 18 -0.50 -11.69 -3.18
C CYS A 18 0.77 -12.44 -2.76
N ASP A 19 1.87 -12.23 -3.48
CA ASP A 19 3.16 -12.85 -3.20
C ASP A 19 3.73 -12.40 -1.85
N TYR A 20 3.59 -11.11 -1.52
CA TYR A 20 3.96 -10.57 -0.21
C TYR A 20 3.18 -11.25 0.92
N MET A 21 1.84 -11.32 0.83
CA MET A 21 0.98 -11.91 1.86
C MET A 21 1.26 -13.41 2.02
N ASN A 22 1.43 -14.15 0.92
CA ASN A 22 1.78 -15.57 0.95
C ASN A 22 3.18 -15.81 1.56
N GLY A 23 4.13 -14.91 1.27
CA GLY A 23 5.50 -14.97 1.76
C GLY A 23 5.70 -14.41 3.17
N LEU A 24 4.69 -13.83 3.82
CA LEU A 24 4.86 -13.15 5.13
C LEU A 24 5.49 -14.04 6.20
N GLY A 25 5.16 -15.34 6.23
CA GLY A 25 5.63 -16.26 7.26
C GLY A 25 7.14 -16.56 7.22
N SER A 26 7.80 -16.31 6.08
CA SER A 26 9.25 -16.51 5.93
C SER A 26 10.07 -15.25 6.23
N ARG A 27 9.42 -14.08 6.36
CA ARG A 27 10.07 -12.80 6.61
C ARG A 27 10.31 -12.56 8.11
N PRO A 28 11.34 -11.80 8.50
CA PRO A 28 11.53 -11.42 9.91
C PRO A 28 10.43 -10.47 10.35
N VAL A 29 9.73 -10.75 11.46
CA VAL A 29 8.62 -9.92 11.96
C VAL A 29 9.04 -8.46 12.18
N TYR A 30 10.20 -8.27 12.82
CA TYR A 30 10.79 -6.96 13.11
C TYR A 30 12.15 -6.86 12.39
N PRO A 31 12.43 -5.74 11.70
CA PRO A 31 13.66 -5.58 10.93
C PRO A 31 14.86 -5.38 11.85
N SER A 32 16.02 -5.92 11.47
CA SER A 32 17.29 -5.72 12.19
C SER A 32 18.07 -4.58 11.55
N ILE A 33 17.66 -3.34 11.83
CA ILE A 33 18.19 -2.11 11.24
C ILE A 33 18.52 -1.08 12.32
N GLU A 34 19.44 -0.17 12.01
CA GLU A 34 19.79 0.96 12.87
C GLU A 34 18.98 2.22 12.51
N PRO A 35 18.72 3.12 13.48
CA PRO A 35 18.14 4.42 13.20
C PRO A 35 18.95 5.19 12.13
N GLY A 36 18.26 5.70 11.11
CA GLY A 36 18.90 6.41 10.00
C GLY A 36 19.41 5.53 8.86
N PHE A 37 19.17 4.21 8.86
CA PHE A 37 19.61 3.32 7.77
C PHE A 37 19.15 3.81 6.38
N LEU A 38 17.93 4.35 6.30
CA LEU A 38 17.32 4.74 5.03
C LEU A 38 17.92 6.03 4.47
N THR A 39 18.37 6.95 5.33
CA THR A 39 18.97 8.24 4.94
C THR A 39 20.19 8.06 4.04
N ASN A 40 20.92 6.95 4.20
CA ASN A 40 22.10 6.65 3.38
C ASN A 40 21.75 5.94 2.06
N LEU A 41 20.50 5.45 1.90
CA LEU A 41 20.06 4.67 0.75
C LEU A 41 19.19 5.46 -0.23
N ILE A 42 18.66 6.60 0.21
CA ILE A 42 17.79 7.47 -0.59
C ILE A 42 18.56 8.76 -0.94
N PRO A 43 18.39 9.30 -2.15
CA PRO A 43 18.93 10.61 -2.53
C PRO A 43 18.54 11.72 -1.54
N SER A 44 19.42 12.70 -1.36
CA SER A 44 19.16 13.85 -0.47
C SER A 44 18.16 14.87 -1.05
N GLN A 45 17.86 14.78 -2.34
CA GLN A 45 16.92 15.63 -3.05
C GLN A 45 16.03 14.76 -3.96
N ALA A 46 14.79 15.22 -4.18
CA ALA A 46 13.90 14.58 -5.14
C ALA A 46 14.48 14.67 -6.55
N PRO A 47 14.28 13.65 -7.40
CA PRO A 47 14.74 13.69 -8.78
C PRO A 47 14.01 14.79 -9.56
N ASP A 48 14.74 15.49 -10.43
CA ASP A 48 14.17 16.54 -11.29
C ASP A 48 13.34 15.96 -12.44
N GLU A 49 13.68 14.74 -12.88
CA GLU A 49 13.02 14.02 -13.96
C GLU A 49 12.30 12.77 -13.45
N PRO A 50 11.24 12.31 -14.13
CA PRO A 50 10.55 11.07 -13.76
C PRO A 50 11.48 9.85 -13.82
N GLU A 51 11.36 8.99 -12.82
CA GLU A 51 12.03 7.68 -12.80
C GLU A 51 11.13 6.59 -13.38
N ASP A 52 11.75 5.53 -13.89
CA ASP A 52 11.04 4.37 -14.40
C ASP A 52 10.36 3.59 -13.28
N TRP A 53 9.16 3.07 -13.56
CA TRP A 53 8.36 2.34 -12.57
C TRP A 53 9.09 1.10 -12.02
N ASP A 54 9.80 0.37 -12.88
CA ASP A 54 10.50 -0.84 -12.48
C ASP A 54 11.70 -0.51 -11.56
N ALA A 55 12.35 0.64 -11.78
CA ALA A 55 13.37 1.16 -10.87
C ALA A 55 12.79 1.51 -9.48
N ILE A 56 11.61 2.16 -9.45
CA ILE A 56 10.92 2.49 -8.20
C ILE A 56 10.56 1.21 -7.43
N MET A 57 9.99 0.20 -8.09
CA MET A 57 9.63 -1.06 -7.44
C MET A 57 10.86 -1.85 -6.96
N ALA A 58 11.96 -1.82 -7.71
CA ALA A 58 13.23 -2.39 -7.26
C ALA A 58 13.76 -1.71 -5.99
N ASP A 59 13.56 -0.40 -5.85
CA ASP A 59 13.90 0.36 -4.65
C ASP A 59 12.99 0.02 -3.46
N VAL A 60 11.70 -0.18 -3.70
CA VAL A 60 10.76 -0.65 -2.66
C VAL A 60 11.23 -1.98 -2.08
N ASP A 61 11.58 -2.95 -2.93
CA ASP A 61 12.04 -4.25 -2.46
C ASP A 61 13.43 -4.22 -1.81
N SER A 62 14.37 -3.48 -2.42
CA SER A 62 15.77 -3.52 -1.99
C SER A 62 16.08 -2.58 -0.82
N LYS A 63 15.33 -1.48 -0.64
CA LYS A 63 15.57 -0.46 0.39
C LYS A 63 14.46 -0.43 1.43
N ILE A 64 13.19 -0.35 1.01
CA ILE A 64 12.06 -0.15 1.93
C ILE A 64 11.72 -1.44 2.68
N MET A 65 11.53 -2.56 1.97
CA MET A 65 11.07 -3.82 2.57
C MET A 65 12.03 -4.39 3.64
N LYS A 66 13.31 -4.02 3.61
CA LYS A 66 14.29 -4.38 4.64
C LYS A 66 14.02 -3.71 6.00
N GLY A 67 13.39 -2.55 5.99
CA GLY A 67 13.07 -1.77 7.19
C GLY A 67 11.60 -1.83 7.60
N VAL A 68 10.77 -2.62 6.92
CA VAL A 68 9.35 -2.76 7.26
C VAL A 68 9.20 -3.69 8.45
N CYS A 69 8.47 -3.22 9.47
CA CYS A 69 7.91 -4.10 10.48
C CYS A 69 6.65 -4.76 9.91
N HIS A 70 6.61 -6.08 9.81
CA HIS A 70 5.51 -6.79 9.15
C HIS A 70 4.35 -7.04 10.13
N TRP A 71 3.48 -6.04 10.30
CA TRP A 71 2.33 -6.09 11.23
C TRP A 71 1.34 -7.23 10.92
N GLN A 72 1.22 -7.64 9.67
CA GLN A 72 0.35 -8.75 9.23
C GLN A 72 1.01 -10.13 9.39
N HIS A 73 2.25 -10.21 9.89
CA HIS A 73 2.92 -11.48 10.07
C HIS A 73 2.18 -12.31 11.15
N PRO A 74 1.93 -13.62 10.94
CA PRO A 74 1.30 -14.51 11.93
C PRO A 74 1.93 -14.60 13.33
N ARG A 75 3.16 -14.10 13.49
CA ARG A 75 3.94 -14.10 14.74
C ARG A 75 4.10 -12.69 15.33
N PHE A 76 3.43 -11.70 14.75
CA PHE A 76 3.37 -10.35 15.29
C PHE A 76 2.31 -10.30 16.39
N HIS A 77 2.76 -10.13 17.64
CA HIS A 77 1.90 -10.07 18.82
C HIS A 77 2.17 -8.83 19.69
N ALA A 78 2.85 -7.83 19.12
CA ALA A 78 3.05 -6.55 19.79
C ALA A 78 1.82 -5.64 19.60
N TYR A 79 1.54 -4.78 20.58
CA TYR A 79 0.47 -3.78 20.53
C TYR A 79 -0.93 -4.37 20.26
N PHE A 80 -1.61 -3.87 19.22
CA PHE A 80 -2.93 -4.32 18.75
C PHE A 80 -2.82 -4.75 17.28
N PRO A 81 -3.65 -5.71 16.82
CA PRO A 81 -3.63 -6.16 15.44
C PRO A 81 -4.03 -5.03 14.49
N SER A 82 -3.29 -4.91 13.39
CA SER A 82 -3.72 -4.10 12.24
C SER A 82 -4.76 -4.90 11.47
N GLY A 83 -5.98 -4.37 11.33
CA GLY A 83 -7.08 -5.04 10.65
C GLY A 83 -7.05 -4.80 9.14
N ASN A 84 -6.16 -5.45 8.41
CA ASN A 84 -6.14 -5.40 6.94
C ASN A 84 -6.68 -6.70 6.35
N SER A 85 -7.50 -6.59 5.31
CA SER A 85 -8.07 -7.71 4.58
C SER A 85 -8.07 -7.43 3.08
N TYR A 86 -8.17 -8.46 2.24
CA TYR A 86 -8.24 -8.28 0.78
C TYR A 86 -9.42 -7.38 0.34
N PRO A 87 -10.64 -7.51 0.91
CA PRO A 87 -11.72 -6.58 0.61
C PRO A 87 -11.39 -5.13 0.98
N SER A 88 -10.69 -4.89 2.10
CA SER A 88 -10.28 -3.55 2.51
C SER A 88 -9.32 -2.91 1.50
N ILE A 89 -8.34 -3.67 1.01
CA ILE A 89 -7.35 -3.17 0.04
C ILE A 89 -8.03 -2.77 -1.28
N ILE A 90 -8.97 -3.60 -1.77
CA ILE A 90 -9.69 -3.30 -3.01
C ILE A 90 -10.66 -2.12 -2.82
N ALA A 91 -11.30 -2.02 -1.64
CA ALA A 91 -12.15 -0.89 -1.31
C ALA A 91 -11.37 0.43 -1.28
N ASP A 92 -10.16 0.44 -0.71
CA ASP A 92 -9.28 1.60 -0.72
C ASP A 92 -8.86 1.98 -2.14
N MET A 93 -8.49 1.01 -2.99
CA MET A 93 -8.16 1.26 -4.40
C MET A 93 -9.32 1.94 -5.16
N LEU A 94 -10.56 1.52 -4.90
CA LEU A 94 -11.75 2.15 -5.48
C LEU A 94 -11.99 3.55 -4.89
N SER A 95 -11.81 3.71 -3.58
CA SER A 95 -11.95 5.01 -2.90
C SER A 95 -10.98 6.04 -3.48
N ASP A 96 -9.72 5.65 -3.70
CA ASP A 96 -8.69 6.50 -4.30
C ASP A 96 -9.04 6.89 -5.75
N ALA A 97 -9.61 5.97 -6.52
CA ALA A 97 -10.07 6.25 -7.89
C ALA A 97 -11.24 7.25 -7.94
N ILE A 98 -12.12 7.23 -6.93
CA ILE A 98 -13.24 8.19 -6.82
C ILE A 98 -12.72 9.56 -6.39
N GLY A 99 -11.71 9.63 -5.52
CA GLY A 99 -11.03 10.87 -5.12
C GLY A 99 -11.96 11.93 -4.50
N SER A 100 -13.09 11.52 -3.93
CA SER A 100 -14.10 12.44 -3.41
C SER A 100 -13.67 13.02 -2.05
N ILE A 101 -13.73 14.36 -1.92
CA ILE A 101 -13.45 15.06 -0.67
C ILE A 101 -14.76 15.33 0.07
N ALA A 102 -15.07 14.46 1.03
CA ALA A 102 -16.34 14.40 1.76
C ALA A 102 -16.49 15.42 2.92
N PHE A 103 -16.07 16.68 2.75
CA PHE A 103 -16.07 17.66 3.85
C PHE A 103 -17.44 18.29 4.13
N SER A 104 -18.40 18.16 3.20
CA SER A 104 -19.79 18.57 3.42
C SER A 104 -20.76 17.61 2.75
N TRP A 105 -22.01 17.62 3.19
CA TRP A 105 -23.07 16.74 2.65
C TRP A 105 -23.26 16.90 1.14
N VAL A 106 -23.04 18.11 0.60
CA VAL A 106 -23.11 18.40 -0.85
C VAL A 106 -21.82 17.99 -1.57
N SER A 107 -20.70 17.92 -0.85
CA SER A 107 -19.37 17.56 -1.41
C SER A 107 -19.21 16.06 -1.56
N ILE A 108 -19.97 15.28 -0.78
CA ILE A 108 -20.22 13.88 -1.09
C ILE A 108 -21.16 13.88 -2.29
N THR A 109 -20.87 13.07 -3.31
CA THR A 109 -21.92 12.51 -4.17
C THR A 109 -22.90 11.73 -3.26
N ALA A 110 -23.81 12.47 -2.63
CA ALA A 110 -24.48 12.16 -1.36
C ALA A 110 -25.24 10.83 -1.27
N PRO A 111 -25.73 10.20 -2.37
CA PRO A 111 -26.39 8.90 -2.25
C PRO A 111 -25.44 7.71 -2.08
N CYS A 112 -24.16 7.84 -2.49
CA CYS A 112 -23.27 6.69 -2.70
C CYS A 112 -22.43 6.37 -1.46
N GLY A 113 -21.74 7.35 -0.88
CA GLY A 113 -20.85 7.15 0.27
C GLY A 113 -21.57 6.71 1.56
N PHE A 114 -22.79 7.20 1.79
CA PHE A 114 -23.59 6.84 2.96
C PHE A 114 -24.22 5.45 2.86
N ASN A 115 -24.56 4.98 1.66
CA ASN A 115 -25.12 3.64 1.46
C ASN A 115 -24.05 2.56 1.29
N LEU A 116 -22.80 2.91 0.98
CA LEU A 116 -21.69 1.93 0.90
C LEU A 116 -21.42 1.23 2.24
N ASN A 117 -21.61 1.92 3.37
CA ASN A 117 -21.56 1.30 4.70
C ASN A 117 -22.65 0.21 4.93
N ASN A 118 -23.69 0.16 4.09
CA ASN A 118 -24.73 -0.87 4.15
C ASN A 118 -24.42 -2.08 3.27
N PHE A 119 -23.42 -2.00 2.38
CA PHE A 119 -22.94 -3.13 1.60
C PHE A 119 -21.81 -3.81 2.38
N LYS A 120 -22.17 -4.71 3.29
CA LYS A 120 -21.19 -5.67 3.81
C LYS A 120 -20.84 -6.64 2.69
N VAL A 121 -19.57 -6.66 2.31
CA VAL A 121 -19.01 -7.76 1.52
C VAL A 121 -18.61 -8.82 2.54
N ASP A 122 -19.28 -9.97 2.48
CA ASP A 122 -18.98 -11.14 3.32
C ASP A 122 -17.63 -11.78 2.94
#